data_AF-A0A7J9DRU8-F1
#
_entry.id   AF-A0A7J9DRU8-F1
#
_cell.length_a   1.000
_cell.length_b   1.000
_cell.length_c   1.000
_cell.angle_alpha   90.00
_cell.angle_beta   90.00
_cell.angle_gamma   90.00
#
_symmetry.space_group_name_H-M   'P 1'
#
loop_
_entity.id
_entity.type
_entity.pdbx_description
1 polymer ?
#
loop_
_entity_poly.entity_id
_entity_poly.type
_entity_poly.pdbx_seq_one_letter_code
_entity_poly.pdbx_strand_id
1 'polypeptide(L)'
;MHVITRCGPAKEVGDLVSIGCPSIFNTDDIWAWFDFVFKHGSNYACKVIAITVWAIWHARNKQVMEGKQQTAQDIKIIVASLVRELDEINRKLPDQRETMKTHWKPPQDPNVNSAVKLQIHQSCSGFVIRNEIGLILGSGAVKNDYISYSFSAEAIACIQALKFAEMGFRQIEVEGDSRTTIMIINQGVVDKSTMGVYIEEIKAMATRFQRISFKHVDRKANGVGHIIAQERFNLTENTFWVEEVPVAAVEAEN
;
A
#
# COMPACT_ATOMS: atom_id res chain seq x y z
N MET A 1 -24.12 -0.90 15.44
CA MET A 1 -24.61 0.17 14.55
C MET A 1 -24.43 1.60 15.12
N HIS A 2 -24.32 1.78 16.43
CA HIS A 2 -23.75 2.98 17.11
C HIS A 2 -22.30 3.33 16.69
N VAL A 3 -21.68 2.44 15.91
CA VAL A 3 -20.28 2.41 15.48
C VAL A 3 -19.93 3.52 14.49
N ILE A 4 -20.85 3.80 13.56
CA ILE A 4 -20.62 4.70 12.42
C ILE A 4 -21.15 6.10 12.70
N THR A 5 -22.21 6.22 13.52
CA THR A 5 -22.94 7.49 13.70
C THR A 5 -22.74 8.16 15.05
N ARG A 6 -22.21 7.45 16.06
CA ARG A 6 -22.21 7.92 17.47
C ARG A 6 -20.91 7.65 18.23
N CYS A 7 -19.83 7.40 17.51
CA CYS A 7 -18.46 7.30 18.03
C CYS A 7 -17.78 8.68 17.88
N GLY A 8 -17.12 9.22 18.91
CA GLY A 8 -16.48 10.56 18.87
C GLY A 8 -15.60 10.78 17.63
N PRO A 9 -14.66 9.87 17.33
CA PRO A 9 -13.88 9.88 16.09
C PRO A 9 -14.70 9.84 14.79
N ALA A 10 -15.86 9.16 14.76
CA ALA A 10 -16.69 9.07 13.56
C ALA A 10 -17.39 10.40 13.24
N LYS A 11 -17.75 11.18 14.27
CA LYS A 11 -18.35 12.51 14.09
C LYS A 11 -17.31 13.51 13.57
N GLU A 12 -16.13 13.53 14.16
CA GLU A 12 -15.02 14.37 13.69
C GLU A 12 -14.59 14.02 12.25
N VAL A 13 -14.46 12.74 11.93
CA VAL A 13 -14.13 12.32 10.55
C VAL A 13 -15.25 12.67 9.57
N GLY A 14 -16.52 12.51 9.95
CA GLY A 14 -17.67 12.89 9.12
C GLY A 14 -17.70 14.38 8.75
N ASP A 15 -17.52 15.26 9.73
CA ASP A 15 -17.50 16.72 9.52
C ASP A 15 -16.32 17.17 8.65
N LEU A 16 -15.21 16.43 8.69
CA LEU A 16 -13.95 16.79 8.03
C LEU A 16 -13.81 16.28 6.58
N VAL A 17 -14.61 15.31 6.15
CA VAL A 17 -14.58 14.80 4.77
C VAL A 17 -15.64 15.47 3.88
N SER A 18 -16.33 16.50 4.41
CA SER A 18 -17.41 17.24 3.72
C SER A 18 -18.57 16.37 3.22
N ILE A 19 -18.64 15.12 3.70
CA ILE A 19 -19.77 14.24 3.50
C ILE A 19 -20.68 14.51 4.68
N GLY A 20 -21.87 15.04 4.41
CA GLY A 20 -22.86 15.23 5.46
C GLY A 20 -23.07 13.93 6.23
N CYS A 21 -22.58 13.90 7.47
CA CYS A 21 -22.70 12.75 8.36
C CYS A 21 -24.20 12.43 8.54
N PRO A 22 -24.62 11.17 8.76
CA PRO A 22 -26.04 10.83 8.95
C PRO A 22 -26.73 11.64 10.06
N SER A 23 -25.97 12.22 10.99
CA SER A 23 -26.46 13.18 11.99
C SER A 23 -27.05 14.47 11.41
N ILE A 24 -26.77 14.80 10.15
CA ILE A 24 -27.36 15.93 9.41
C ILE A 24 -28.74 15.56 8.84
N PHE A 25 -29.03 14.26 8.64
CA PHE A 25 -30.24 13.80 7.96
C PHE A 25 -31.33 13.26 8.91
N ASN A 26 -31.09 13.21 10.23
CA ASN A 26 -32.07 12.77 11.22
C ASN A 26 -32.76 11.44 10.84
N THR A 27 -32.02 10.53 10.20
CA THR A 27 -32.52 9.21 9.82
C THR A 27 -31.93 8.17 10.75
N ASP A 28 -32.78 7.54 11.57
CA ASP A 28 -32.42 6.33 12.33
C ASP A 28 -32.10 5.14 11.40
N ASP A 29 -32.31 5.29 10.09
CA ASP A 29 -32.02 4.30 9.06
C ASP A 29 -30.78 4.65 8.23
N ILE A 30 -29.66 4.01 8.59
CA ILE A 30 -28.39 4.12 7.88
C ILE A 30 -28.46 3.53 6.46
N TRP A 31 -29.35 2.56 6.22
CA TRP A 31 -29.49 1.93 4.91
C TRP A 31 -30.16 2.86 3.91
N ALA A 32 -31.18 3.60 4.36
CA ALA A 32 -31.80 4.66 3.56
C ALA A 32 -30.79 5.75 3.18
N TRP A 33 -29.88 6.11 4.10
CA TRP A 33 -28.81 7.07 3.81
C TRP A 33 -27.79 6.50 2.80
N PHE A 34 -27.34 5.26 2.99
CA PHE A 34 -26.45 4.61 2.02
C PHE A 34 -27.11 4.52 0.64
N ASP A 35 -28.36 4.09 0.58
CA ASP A 35 -29.10 3.99 -0.68
C ASP A 35 -29.26 5.35 -1.36
N PHE A 36 -29.59 6.40 -0.61
CA PHE A 36 -29.66 7.77 -1.14
C PHE A 36 -28.31 8.25 -1.69
N VAL A 37 -27.24 8.10 -0.92
CA VAL A 37 -25.87 8.50 -1.31
C VAL A 37 -25.41 7.75 -2.54
N PHE A 38 -25.56 6.43 -2.59
CA PHE A 38 -25.08 5.63 -3.71
C PHE A 38 -25.94 5.79 -4.97
N LYS A 39 -27.20 6.20 -4.83
CA LYS A 39 -28.09 6.52 -5.97
C LYS A 39 -27.90 7.93 -6.54
N HIS A 40 -27.60 8.92 -5.68
CA HIS A 40 -27.60 10.34 -6.09
C HIS A 40 -26.21 11.00 -6.00
N GLY A 41 -25.25 10.37 -5.33
CA GLY A 41 -23.89 10.85 -5.18
C GLY A 41 -23.02 10.62 -6.41
N SER A 42 -21.97 11.43 -6.56
CA SER A 42 -20.96 11.17 -7.58
C SER A 42 -20.14 9.93 -7.24
N ASN A 43 -19.54 9.28 -8.24
CA ASN A 43 -18.61 8.17 -8.03
C ASN A 43 -17.48 8.52 -7.05
N TYR A 44 -17.01 9.78 -7.06
CA TYR A 44 -16.03 10.27 -6.12
C TYR A 44 -16.60 10.31 -4.68
N ALA A 45 -17.80 10.87 -4.48
CA ALA A 45 -18.44 10.90 -3.18
C ALA A 45 -18.70 9.49 -2.62
N CYS A 46 -19.24 8.58 -3.44
CA CYS A 46 -19.48 7.19 -3.05
C CYS A 46 -18.18 6.46 -2.66
N LYS A 47 -17.11 6.68 -3.42
CA LYS A 47 -15.77 6.14 -3.12
C LYS A 47 -15.25 6.62 -1.77
N VAL A 48 -15.25 7.93 -1.54
CA VAL A 48 -14.75 8.53 -0.30
C VAL A 48 -15.57 8.03 0.90
N ILE A 49 -16.90 7.90 0.74
CA ILE A 49 -17.81 7.39 1.78
C ILE A 49 -17.51 5.93 2.12
N ALA A 50 -17.41 5.06 1.12
CA ALA A 50 -17.11 3.65 1.32
C ALA A 50 -15.78 3.46 2.08
N ILE A 51 -14.74 4.18 1.66
CA ILE A 51 -13.41 4.14 2.27
C ILE A 51 -13.45 4.66 3.70
N THR A 52 -14.17 5.76 3.95
CA THR A 52 -14.30 6.35 5.28
C THR A 52 -15.01 5.42 6.25
N VAL A 53 -16.11 4.80 5.82
CA VAL A 53 -16.86 3.83 6.62
C VAL A 53 -15.99 2.63 6.96
N TRP A 54 -15.26 2.10 5.98
CA TRP A 54 -14.32 1.01 6.20
C TRP A 54 -13.21 1.41 7.18
N ALA A 55 -12.61 2.59 7.03
CA ALA A 55 -11.53 3.07 7.89
C ALA A 55 -11.99 3.27 9.35
N ILE A 56 -13.21 3.78 9.56
CA ILE A 56 -13.82 3.91 10.88
C ILE A 56 -14.08 2.53 11.50
N TRP A 57 -14.62 1.59 10.71
CA TRP A 57 -14.83 0.22 11.15
C TRP A 57 -13.51 -0.48 11.51
N HIS A 58 -12.47 -0.31 10.67
CA HIS A 58 -11.13 -0.84 10.90
C HIS A 58 -10.51 -0.29 12.19
N ALA A 59 -10.56 1.03 12.37
CA ALA A 59 -10.05 1.70 13.58
C ALA A 59 -10.75 1.23 14.86
N ARG A 60 -12.07 1.00 14.80
CA ARG A 60 -12.79 0.43 15.94
C ARG A 60 -12.38 -1.02 16.20
N ASN A 61 -12.26 -1.84 15.17
CA ASN A 61 -11.83 -3.23 15.35
C ASN A 61 -10.44 -3.28 15.97
N LYS A 62 -9.54 -2.39 15.56
CA LYS A 62 -8.22 -2.21 16.17
C LYS A 62 -8.32 -1.84 17.66
N GLN A 63 -9.24 -0.96 18.03
CA GLN A 63 -9.50 -0.65 19.44
C GLN A 63 -10.02 -1.86 20.23
N VAL A 64 -11.01 -2.57 19.69
CA VAL A 64 -11.69 -3.68 20.38
C VAL A 64 -10.77 -4.89 20.51
N MET A 65 -10.04 -5.25 19.46
CA MET A 65 -9.21 -6.45 19.39
C MET A 65 -7.82 -6.24 20.01
N GLU A 66 -7.34 -4.99 20.06
CA GLU A 66 -5.94 -4.71 20.38
C GLU A 66 -5.74 -3.69 21.48
N GLY A 67 -6.80 -3.02 21.92
CA GLY A 67 -6.76 -1.93 22.90
C GLY A 67 -6.18 -0.63 22.35
N LYS A 68 -5.97 -0.51 21.03
CA LYS A 68 -5.31 0.66 20.43
C LYS A 68 -6.32 1.61 19.81
N GLN A 69 -6.32 2.84 20.27
CA GLN A 69 -7.10 3.90 19.65
C GLN A 69 -6.31 4.57 18.52
N GLN A 70 -6.97 4.76 17.38
CA GLN A 70 -6.49 5.62 16.31
C GLN A 70 -7.17 6.99 16.43
N THR A 71 -6.41 8.05 16.23
CA THR A 71 -6.96 9.41 16.25
C THR A 71 -7.78 9.66 14.99
N ALA A 72 -8.69 10.66 15.05
CA ALA A 72 -9.40 11.10 13.84
C ALA A 72 -8.42 11.54 12.74
N GLN A 73 -7.25 12.07 13.10
CA GLN A 73 -6.22 12.45 12.14
C GLN A 73 -5.60 11.24 11.46
N ASP A 74 -5.28 10.17 12.19
CA ASP A 74 -4.74 8.94 11.58
C ASP A 74 -5.72 8.36 10.56
N ILE A 75 -7.01 8.31 10.92
CA ILE A 75 -8.08 7.82 10.05
C ILE A 75 -8.18 8.68 8.78
N LYS A 76 -8.12 10.02 8.89
CA LYS A 76 -8.15 10.90 7.70
C LYS A 76 -6.99 10.65 6.76
N ILE A 77 -5.77 10.47 7.29
CA ILE A 77 -4.60 10.25 6.44
C ILE A 77 -4.77 8.90 5.70
N ILE A 78 -5.30 7.86 6.36
CA ILE A 78 -5.63 6.57 5.71
C ILE A 78 -6.65 6.77 4.59
N VAL A 79 -7.76 7.45 4.87
CA VAL A 79 -8.81 7.72 3.88
C VAL A 79 -8.24 8.49 2.67
N ALA A 80 -7.49 9.57 2.92
CA ALA A 80 -6.90 10.38 1.87
C ALA A 80 -5.82 9.64 1.06
N SER A 81 -5.14 8.65 1.67
CA SER A 81 -4.21 7.76 0.96
C SER A 81 -4.95 6.82 0.02
N LEU A 82 -5.96 6.13 0.52
CA LEU A 82 -6.76 5.15 -0.24
C LEU A 82 -7.55 5.79 -1.39
N VAL A 83 -8.11 6.99 -1.19
CA VAL A 83 -8.81 7.72 -2.26
C VAL A 83 -7.86 8.03 -3.41
N ARG A 84 -6.64 8.52 -3.11
CA ARG A 84 -5.62 8.83 -4.12
C ARG A 84 -5.15 7.58 -4.85
N GLU A 85 -4.86 6.50 -4.12
CA GLU A 85 -4.44 5.22 -4.70
C GLU A 85 -5.48 4.67 -5.69
N LEU A 86 -6.77 4.76 -5.34
CA LEU A 86 -7.87 4.36 -6.23
C LEU A 86 -8.06 5.28 -7.43
N ASP A 87 -7.80 6.57 -7.30
CA ASP A 87 -7.86 7.51 -8.44
C ASP A 87 -6.70 7.26 -9.43
N GLU A 88 -5.51 6.93 -8.92
CA GLU A 88 -4.35 6.57 -9.75
C GLU A 88 -4.56 5.27 -10.53
N ILE A 89 -5.25 4.29 -9.93
CA ILE A 89 -5.65 3.06 -10.62
C ILE A 89 -6.70 3.36 -11.71
N ASN A 90 -7.71 4.18 -11.39
CA ASN A 90 -8.81 4.47 -12.32
C ASN A 90 -8.41 5.35 -13.51
N ARG A 91 -7.34 6.14 -13.40
CA ARG A 91 -6.81 6.95 -14.51
C ARG A 91 -6.18 6.12 -15.65
N LYS A 92 -6.09 4.78 -15.53
CA LYS A 92 -5.38 3.92 -16.49
C LYS A 92 -6.20 3.36 -17.67
N LEU A 93 -7.30 3.98 -18.10
CA LEU A 93 -7.93 3.69 -19.41
C LEU A 93 -8.56 4.97 -20.03
N PRO A 94 -8.35 5.32 -21.31
CA PRO A 94 -7.27 4.99 -22.27
C PRO A 94 -6.40 6.21 -22.68
N ASP A 95 -5.22 5.87 -23.23
CA ASP A 95 -4.37 6.61 -24.18
C ASP A 95 -4.20 8.14 -24.02
N GLN A 96 -3.24 8.56 -23.19
CA GLN A 96 -2.40 9.70 -23.54
C GLN A 96 -0.93 9.38 -23.20
N ARG A 97 -0.19 9.12 -24.28
CA ARG A 97 1.26 9.21 -24.36
C ARG A 97 1.69 10.64 -24.06
N GLU A 98 1.73 11.04 -22.80
CA GLU A 98 2.58 12.15 -22.37
C GLU A 98 3.77 11.58 -21.63
N THR A 99 4.87 11.52 -22.37
CA THR A 99 6.22 11.21 -21.95
C THR A 99 6.76 12.28 -21.00
N MET A 100 6.23 12.33 -19.78
CA MET A 100 7.04 12.75 -18.64
C MET A 100 7.70 11.50 -18.09
N LYS A 101 8.90 11.22 -18.60
CA LYS A 101 9.81 10.24 -18.00
C LYS A 101 10.16 10.74 -16.59
N THR A 102 9.41 10.30 -15.59
CA THR A 102 9.82 10.38 -14.19
C THR A 102 10.96 9.37 -14.01
N HIS A 103 12.18 9.80 -14.32
CA HIS A 103 13.36 8.98 -14.13
C HIS A 103 13.56 8.78 -12.61
N TRP A 104 13.79 7.53 -12.22
CA TRP A 104 14.23 7.17 -10.88
C TRP A 104 15.51 7.96 -10.54
N LYS A 105 15.64 8.39 -9.28
CA LYS A 105 16.85 9.07 -8.78
C LYS A 105 17.49 8.21 -7.69
N PRO A 106 18.81 8.03 -7.72
CA PRO A 106 19.50 7.26 -6.70
C PRO A 106 19.40 7.91 -5.31
N PRO A 107 19.13 7.14 -4.24
CA PRO A 107 19.24 7.60 -2.86
C PRO A 107 20.69 7.56 -2.35
N GLN A 108 20.90 8.06 -1.14
CA GLN A 108 22.22 8.16 -0.48
C GLN A 108 22.79 6.80 0.00
N ASP A 109 21.94 5.81 0.22
CA ASP A 109 22.29 4.47 0.71
C ASP A 109 21.79 3.42 -0.30
N PRO A 110 22.22 2.13 -0.24
CA PRO A 110 21.66 1.07 -1.09
C PRO A 110 20.13 1.04 -1.03
N ASN A 111 19.48 1.02 -2.18
CA ASN A 111 18.03 1.13 -2.33
C ASN A 111 17.40 -0.25 -2.58
N VAL A 112 16.27 -0.53 -1.95
CA VAL A 112 15.48 -1.74 -2.13
C VAL A 112 14.12 -1.32 -2.65
N ASN A 113 13.87 -1.55 -3.93
CA ASN A 113 12.57 -1.26 -4.54
C ASN A 113 11.75 -2.54 -4.57
N SER A 114 10.61 -2.54 -3.87
CA SER A 114 9.67 -3.66 -3.87
C SER A 114 8.39 -3.23 -4.59
N ALA A 115 7.89 -4.07 -5.49
CA ALA A 115 6.65 -3.86 -6.22
C ALA A 115 5.82 -5.15 -6.23
N VAL A 116 4.52 -5.02 -6.49
CA VAL A 116 3.64 -6.18 -6.63
C VAL A 116 2.84 -6.16 -7.92
N LYS A 117 2.57 -7.36 -8.42
CA LYS A 117 1.50 -7.61 -9.37
C LYS A 117 0.41 -8.47 -8.73
N LEU A 118 -0.83 -8.03 -8.86
CA LEU A 118 -2.02 -8.67 -8.31
C LEU A 118 -2.95 -9.17 -9.41
N GLN A 119 -3.48 -10.37 -9.19
CA GLN A 119 -4.66 -10.91 -9.87
C GLN A 119 -5.55 -11.57 -8.81
N ILE A 120 -6.82 -11.83 -9.13
CA ILE A 120 -7.77 -12.40 -8.17
C ILE A 120 -7.21 -13.68 -7.52
N HIS A 121 -7.06 -13.68 -6.19
CA HIS A 121 -6.52 -14.76 -5.34
C HIS A 121 -5.04 -15.16 -5.55
N GLN A 122 -4.30 -14.40 -6.36
CA GLN A 122 -2.88 -14.65 -6.62
C GLN A 122 -2.11 -13.33 -6.71
N SER A 123 -0.96 -13.26 -6.07
CA SER A 123 -0.04 -12.14 -6.25
C SER A 123 1.35 -12.65 -6.60
N CYS A 124 2.10 -11.85 -7.33
CA CYS A 124 3.53 -12.05 -7.48
C CYS A 124 4.21 -10.79 -6.99
N SER A 125 5.12 -10.96 -6.05
CA SER A 125 6.03 -9.92 -5.59
C SER A 125 7.21 -9.86 -6.54
N GLY A 126 7.68 -8.66 -6.84
CA GLY A 126 8.92 -8.42 -7.58
C GLY A 126 9.71 -7.34 -6.88
N PHE A 127 10.99 -7.56 -6.63
CA PHE A 127 11.85 -6.57 -5.99
C PHE A 127 13.22 -6.51 -6.64
N VAL A 128 13.88 -5.38 -6.49
CA VAL A 128 15.23 -5.12 -6.98
C VAL A 128 15.99 -4.28 -5.96
N ILE A 129 17.23 -4.65 -5.70
CA ILE A 129 18.18 -3.93 -4.87
C ILE A 129 19.18 -3.23 -5.76
N ARG A 130 19.42 -1.96 -5.50
CA ARG A 130 20.38 -1.12 -6.22
C ARG A 130 21.35 -0.45 -5.27
N ASN A 131 22.56 -0.14 -5.73
CA ASN A 131 23.44 0.77 -5.00
C ASN A 131 23.09 2.25 -5.28
N GLU A 132 23.83 3.14 -4.63
CA GLU A 132 23.78 4.60 -4.76
C GLU A 132 24.07 5.16 -6.16
N ILE A 133 24.57 4.34 -7.09
CA ILE A 133 24.77 4.73 -8.50
C ILE A 133 23.77 4.04 -9.44
N GLY A 134 22.80 3.30 -8.89
CA GLY A 134 21.74 2.64 -9.65
C GLY A 134 22.08 1.25 -10.20
N LEU A 135 23.27 0.71 -9.90
CA LEU A 135 23.62 -0.66 -10.30
C LEU A 135 22.81 -1.68 -9.51
N ILE A 136 22.29 -2.69 -10.21
CA ILE A 136 21.59 -3.81 -9.60
C ILE A 136 22.58 -4.62 -8.77
N LEU A 137 22.22 -4.86 -7.51
CA LEU A 137 22.96 -5.74 -6.60
C LEU A 137 22.24 -7.07 -6.41
N GLY A 138 20.94 -7.11 -6.71
CA GLY A 138 20.17 -8.33 -6.74
C GLY A 138 18.70 -8.06 -6.99
N SER A 139 17.95 -9.10 -7.30
CA SER A 139 16.51 -9.00 -7.52
C SER A 139 15.82 -10.31 -7.21
N GLY A 140 14.49 -10.29 -7.13
CA GLY A 140 13.74 -11.50 -6.89
C GLY A 140 12.27 -11.38 -7.26
N ALA A 141 11.68 -12.53 -7.53
CA ALA A 141 10.28 -12.71 -7.79
C ALA A 141 9.74 -13.87 -6.94
N VAL A 142 8.63 -13.62 -6.25
CA VAL A 142 8.02 -14.62 -5.37
C VAL A 142 6.54 -14.69 -5.66
N LYS A 143 6.03 -15.91 -5.87
CA LYS A 143 4.60 -16.15 -6.06
C LYS A 143 3.93 -16.36 -4.71
N ASN A 144 2.80 -15.69 -4.51
CA ASN A 144 1.99 -15.81 -3.31
C ASN A 144 0.56 -16.21 -3.67
N ASP A 145 0.18 -17.40 -3.24
CA ASP A 145 -1.18 -17.90 -3.37
C ASP A 145 -2.06 -17.34 -2.23
N TYR A 146 -3.36 -17.22 -2.50
CA TYR A 146 -4.39 -16.80 -1.53
C TYR A 146 -4.24 -15.38 -0.97
N ILE A 147 -3.49 -14.52 -1.65
CA ILE A 147 -3.41 -13.10 -1.33
C ILE A 147 -4.35 -12.32 -2.26
N SER A 148 -5.45 -11.84 -1.69
CA SER A 148 -6.51 -11.14 -2.44
C SER A 148 -6.55 -9.62 -2.20
N TYR A 149 -5.78 -9.10 -1.24
CA TYR A 149 -5.80 -7.69 -0.85
C TYR A 149 -4.50 -6.99 -1.26
N SER A 150 -4.65 -5.83 -1.92
CA SER A 150 -3.50 -5.06 -2.43
C SER A 150 -2.52 -4.67 -1.33
N PHE A 151 -3.04 -4.20 -0.20
CA PHE A 151 -2.25 -3.86 0.97
C PHE A 151 -1.41 -5.06 1.47
N SER A 152 -2.04 -6.22 1.65
CA SER A 152 -1.35 -7.42 2.15
C SER A 152 -0.27 -7.87 1.19
N ALA A 153 -0.52 -7.78 -0.12
CA ALA A 153 0.44 -8.20 -1.13
C ALA A 153 1.68 -7.29 -1.14
N GLU A 154 1.48 -5.98 -1.07
CA GLU A 154 2.56 -4.98 -0.97
C GLU A 154 3.38 -5.17 0.31
N ALA A 155 2.72 -5.42 1.44
CA ALA A 155 3.41 -5.71 2.69
C ALA A 155 4.23 -7.02 2.60
N ILE A 156 3.69 -8.08 1.98
CA ILE A 156 4.40 -9.34 1.75
C ILE A 156 5.61 -9.16 0.84
N ALA A 157 5.48 -8.37 -0.23
CA ALA A 157 6.59 -8.07 -1.12
C ALA A 157 7.70 -7.29 -0.41
N CYS A 158 7.34 -6.34 0.45
CA CYS A 158 8.29 -5.65 1.31
C CYS A 158 9.02 -6.64 2.24
N ILE A 159 8.30 -7.55 2.90
CA ILE A 159 8.90 -8.61 3.75
C ILE A 159 9.89 -9.45 2.95
N GLN A 160 9.53 -9.86 1.74
CA GLN A 160 10.39 -10.70 0.89
C GLN A 160 11.65 -9.95 0.44
N ALA A 161 11.51 -8.68 0.07
CA ALA A 161 12.63 -7.81 -0.27
C ALA A 161 13.57 -7.62 0.94
N LEU A 162 13.02 -7.42 2.15
CA LEU A 162 13.80 -7.33 3.39
C LEU A 162 14.53 -8.64 3.70
N LYS A 163 13.89 -9.79 3.48
CA LYS A 163 14.50 -11.12 3.74
C LYS A 163 15.71 -11.33 2.84
N PHE A 164 15.61 -10.91 1.58
CA PHE A 164 16.73 -10.94 0.66
C PHE A 164 17.81 -9.92 1.04
N ALA A 165 17.43 -8.71 1.44
CA ALA A 165 18.36 -7.66 1.82
C ALA A 165 19.18 -8.00 3.09
N GLU A 166 18.57 -8.71 4.05
CA GLU A 166 19.22 -9.12 5.30
C GLU A 166 20.45 -10.03 5.07
N MET A 167 20.56 -10.67 3.89
CA MET A 167 21.67 -11.58 3.57
C MET A 167 23.01 -10.88 3.34
N GLY A 168 23.04 -9.55 3.21
CA GLY A 168 24.29 -8.82 2.94
C GLY A 168 24.26 -7.32 3.17
N PHE A 169 23.08 -6.71 3.32
CA PHE A 169 22.95 -5.26 3.44
C PHE A 169 22.59 -4.86 4.88
N ARG A 170 23.26 -3.83 5.39
CA ARG A 170 23.03 -3.30 6.75
C ARG A 170 22.40 -1.92 6.77
N GLN A 171 22.47 -1.19 5.67
CA GLN A 171 21.88 0.14 5.51
C GLN A 171 21.09 0.13 4.21
N ILE A 172 19.79 0.36 4.30
CA ILE A 172 18.89 0.31 3.13
C ILE A 172 17.82 1.42 3.16
N GLU A 173 17.43 1.92 2.00
CA GLU A 173 16.17 2.65 1.80
C GLU A 173 15.19 1.71 1.09
N VAL A 174 13.96 1.55 1.61
CA VAL A 174 12.94 0.72 0.99
C VAL A 174 11.93 1.61 0.26
N GLU A 175 11.80 1.44 -1.05
CA GLU A 175 10.85 2.15 -1.89
C GLU A 175 9.68 1.23 -2.29
N GLY A 176 8.45 1.69 -2.06
CA GLY A 176 7.22 0.99 -2.44
C GLY A 176 6.20 1.94 -3.07
N ASP A 177 5.31 1.42 -3.92
CA ASP A 177 4.30 2.22 -4.64
C ASP A 177 2.95 2.29 -3.95
N SER A 178 2.70 1.48 -2.91
CA SER A 178 1.53 1.65 -2.05
C SER A 178 1.78 2.68 -0.97
N ARG A 179 1.28 3.90 -1.20
CA ARG A 179 1.32 4.99 -0.23
C ARG A 179 0.74 4.60 1.12
N THR A 180 -0.36 3.85 1.09
CA THR A 180 -1.06 3.39 2.30
C THR A 180 -0.17 2.46 3.12
N THR A 181 0.50 1.51 2.45
CA THR A 181 1.42 0.56 3.08
C THR A 181 2.61 1.29 3.70
N ILE A 182 3.31 2.14 2.94
CA ILE A 182 4.46 2.91 3.43
C ILE A 182 4.08 3.81 4.61
N MET A 183 2.93 4.48 4.53
CA MET A 183 2.45 5.32 5.60
C MET A 183 2.20 4.53 6.89
N ILE A 184 1.55 3.37 6.79
CA ILE A 184 1.26 2.53 7.96
C ILE A 184 2.54 1.94 8.57
N ILE A 185 3.52 1.55 7.74
CA ILE A 185 4.84 1.10 8.20
C ILE A 185 5.52 2.20 9.03
N ASN A 186 5.53 3.44 8.49
CA ASN A 186 6.15 4.58 9.14
C ASN A 186 5.39 5.08 10.39
N GLN A 187 4.12 4.70 10.56
CA GLN A 187 3.37 4.99 11.76
C GLN A 187 3.75 4.04 12.90
N GLY A 188 4.04 4.59 14.08
CA GLY A 188 4.32 3.81 15.31
C GLY A 188 3.12 3.03 15.87
N VAL A 189 1.98 3.03 15.17
CA VAL A 189 0.76 2.37 15.64
C VAL A 189 0.83 0.89 15.27
N VAL A 190 1.10 0.06 16.27
CA VAL A 190 1.08 -1.40 16.14
C VAL A 190 -0.31 -1.82 15.62
N ASP A 191 -0.42 -2.78 14.72
CA ASP A 191 -1.69 -3.29 14.19
C ASP A 191 -1.70 -4.83 14.31
N LYS A 192 -2.70 -5.41 14.97
CA LYS A 192 -2.91 -6.86 15.16
C LYS A 192 -4.08 -7.40 14.33
N SER A 193 -4.66 -6.60 13.43
CA SER A 193 -5.53 -7.16 12.38
C SER A 193 -4.73 -8.12 11.52
N THR A 194 -5.41 -8.97 10.74
CA THR A 194 -4.75 -9.85 9.77
C THR A 194 -3.81 -9.10 8.81
N MET A 195 -4.11 -7.83 8.54
CA MET A 195 -3.26 -6.92 7.76
C MET A 195 -2.09 -6.37 8.59
N GLY A 196 -2.31 -6.12 9.87
CA GLY A 196 -1.31 -5.65 10.81
C GLY A 196 -0.17 -6.64 11.10
N VAL A 197 -0.43 -7.96 11.03
CA VAL A 197 0.61 -8.98 11.20
C VAL A 197 1.80 -8.77 10.25
N TYR A 198 1.53 -8.42 8.98
CA TYR A 198 2.60 -8.14 8.01
C TYR A 198 3.39 -6.88 8.38
N ILE A 199 2.71 -5.85 8.90
CA ILE A 199 3.37 -4.62 9.35
C ILE A 199 4.26 -4.87 10.56
N GLU A 200 3.81 -5.69 11.51
CA GLU A 200 4.63 -6.09 12.65
C GLU A 200 5.84 -6.92 12.22
N GLU A 201 5.70 -7.81 11.22
CA GLU A 201 6.83 -8.54 10.65
C GLU A 201 7.83 -7.59 9.99
N ILE A 202 7.38 -6.63 9.18
CA ILE A 202 8.23 -5.60 8.56
C ILE A 202 9.00 -4.82 9.64
N LYS A 203 8.31 -4.36 10.69
CA LYS A 203 8.92 -3.61 11.79
C LYS A 203 9.94 -4.45 12.56
N ALA A 204 9.62 -5.71 12.84
CA ALA A 204 10.55 -6.62 13.51
C ALA A 204 11.81 -6.85 12.65
N MET A 205 11.66 -7.02 11.33
CA MET A 205 12.78 -7.14 10.41
C MET A 205 13.60 -5.86 10.29
N ALA A 206 12.95 -4.70 10.31
CA ALA A 206 13.62 -3.39 10.27
C ALA A 206 14.65 -3.23 11.41
N THR A 207 14.41 -3.82 12.59
CA THR A 207 15.36 -3.79 13.72
C THR A 207 16.68 -4.52 13.47
N ARG A 208 16.76 -5.34 12.43
CA ARG A 208 17.96 -6.12 12.07
C ARG A 208 18.93 -5.33 11.20
N PHE A 209 18.50 -4.19 10.66
CA PHE A 209 19.33 -3.27 9.89
C PHE A 209 19.93 -2.19 10.80
N GLN A 210 21.14 -1.75 10.50
CA GLN A 210 21.77 -0.62 11.20
C GLN A 210 21.05 0.69 10.87
N ARG A 211 20.61 0.84 9.62
CA ARG A 211 19.83 1.98 9.13
C ARG A 211 18.80 1.49 8.13
N ILE A 212 17.55 1.90 8.32
CA ILE A 212 16.47 1.61 7.38
C ILE A 212 15.49 2.77 7.31
N SER A 213 15.07 3.13 6.10
CA SER A 213 13.99 4.09 5.83
C SER A 213 12.96 3.46 4.90
N PHE A 214 11.70 3.92 4.97
CA PHE A 214 10.63 3.51 4.07
C PHE A 214 10.05 4.72 3.36
N LYS A 215 9.96 4.66 2.04
CA LYS A 215 9.60 5.80 1.19
C LYS A 215 8.62 5.40 0.12
N HIS A 216 7.67 6.29 -0.13
CA HIS A 216 6.70 6.11 -1.20
C HIS A 216 7.29 6.66 -2.50
N VAL A 217 7.19 5.87 -3.56
CA VAL A 217 7.52 6.29 -4.93
C VAL A 217 6.36 6.00 -5.86
N ASP A 218 6.18 6.82 -6.89
CA ASP A 218 5.14 6.53 -7.88
C ASP A 218 5.42 5.20 -8.57
N ARG A 219 4.37 4.44 -8.91
CA ARG A 219 4.48 3.14 -9.60
C ARG A 219 5.31 3.20 -10.89
N LYS A 220 5.39 4.35 -11.56
CA LYS A 220 6.27 4.57 -12.71
C LYS A 220 7.75 4.49 -12.34
N ALA A 221 8.14 5.04 -11.19
CA ALA A 221 9.49 4.96 -10.66
C ALA A 221 9.83 3.55 -10.10
N ASN A 222 8.80 2.74 -9.81
CA ASN A 222 8.93 1.34 -9.41
C ASN A 222 8.74 0.35 -10.57
N GLY A 223 8.99 0.78 -11.81
CA GLY A 223 8.69 0.01 -13.02
C GLY A 223 9.41 -1.35 -13.08
N VAL A 224 10.66 -1.41 -12.61
CA VAL A 224 11.47 -2.63 -12.67
C VAL A 224 10.91 -3.74 -11.78
N GLY A 225 10.59 -3.46 -10.51
CA GLY A 225 9.96 -4.46 -9.64
C GLY A 225 8.63 -4.94 -10.22
N HIS A 226 7.85 -4.05 -10.83
CA HIS A 226 6.57 -4.41 -11.43
C HIS A 226 6.73 -5.34 -12.64
N ILE A 227 7.73 -5.10 -13.49
CA ILE A 227 8.03 -5.96 -14.63
C ILE A 227 8.49 -7.34 -14.17
N ILE A 228 9.35 -7.41 -13.16
CA ILE A 228 9.81 -8.67 -12.55
C ILE A 228 8.61 -9.48 -12.05
N ALA A 229 7.71 -8.85 -11.29
CA ALA A 229 6.48 -9.48 -10.82
C ALA A 229 5.57 -9.92 -11.98
N GLN A 230 5.53 -9.14 -13.06
CA GLN A 230 4.70 -9.41 -14.23
C GLN A 230 5.19 -10.60 -15.04
N GLU A 231 6.48 -10.69 -15.30
CA GLU A 231 7.09 -11.77 -16.06
C GLU A 231 6.95 -13.10 -15.32
N ARG A 232 7.11 -13.07 -13.99
CA ARG A 232 7.13 -14.28 -13.16
C ARG A 232 5.77 -14.71 -12.63
N PHE A 233 4.71 -13.92 -12.89
CA PHE A 233 3.36 -14.20 -12.42
C PHE A 233 2.83 -15.60 -12.79
N ASN A 234 3.08 -16.02 -14.02
CA ASN A 234 2.59 -17.30 -14.55
C ASN A 234 3.49 -18.49 -14.21
N LEU A 235 4.69 -18.26 -13.66
CA LEU A 235 5.60 -19.32 -13.27
C LEU A 235 5.26 -19.81 -11.86
N THR A 236 5.69 -21.03 -11.54
CA THR A 236 5.43 -21.67 -10.25
C THR A 236 6.59 -21.52 -9.27
N GLU A 237 7.78 -21.23 -9.77
CA GLU A 237 9.01 -21.19 -8.98
C GLU A 237 9.40 -19.77 -8.59
N ASN A 238 9.77 -19.60 -7.32
CA ASN A 238 10.41 -18.38 -6.85
C ASN A 238 11.78 -18.26 -7.50
N THR A 239 12.16 -17.06 -7.93
CA THR A 239 13.44 -16.84 -8.61
C THR A 239 14.15 -15.66 -7.96
N PHE A 240 15.45 -15.80 -7.75
CA PHE A 240 16.32 -14.77 -7.18
C PHE A 240 17.56 -14.63 -8.04
N TRP A 241 18.03 -13.41 -8.18
CA TRP A 241 19.20 -13.06 -8.98
C TRP A 241 20.18 -12.26 -8.13
N VAL A 242 21.47 -12.52 -8.35
CA VAL A 242 22.58 -11.77 -7.76
C VAL A 242 23.13 -10.88 -8.85
N GLU A 243 23.22 -9.57 -8.60
CA GLU A 243 23.74 -8.57 -9.55
C GLU A 243 23.01 -8.51 -10.92
N GLU A 244 21.84 -9.14 -11.03
CA GLU A 244 21.08 -9.26 -12.27
C GLU A 244 19.57 -9.05 -12.06
N VAL A 245 18.87 -8.80 -13.17
CA VAL A 245 17.40 -8.81 -13.29
C VAL A 245 16.99 -9.64 -14.51
N PRO A 246 15.74 -10.14 -14.57
CA PRO A 246 15.17 -10.72 -15.79
C PRO A 246 15.34 -9.82 -17.03
N VAL A 247 15.49 -10.42 -18.20
CA VAL A 247 15.74 -9.70 -19.46
C VAL A 247 14.68 -8.61 -19.73
N ALA A 248 13.40 -8.88 -19.43
CA ALA A 248 12.34 -7.90 -19.65
C ALA A 248 12.46 -6.67 -18.73
N ALA A 249 13.11 -6.82 -17.57
CA ALA A 249 13.32 -5.76 -16.61
C ALA A 249 14.53 -4.87 -16.94
N VAL A 250 15.48 -5.34 -17.76
CA VAL A 250 16.64 -4.56 -18.24
C VAL A 250 16.20 -3.39 -19.13
N GLU A 251 15.16 -3.58 -19.93
CA GLU A 251 14.65 -2.54 -20.85
C GLU A 251 14.04 -1.34 -20.12
N ALA A 252 13.55 -1.53 -18.90
CA ALA A 252 12.99 -0.47 -18.07
C ALA A 252 14.03 0.35 -17.30
N GLU A 253 15.33 0.04 -17.48
CA GLU A 253 16.43 0.82 -16.92
C GLU A 253 16.88 1.98 -17.83
N ASN A 254 16.42 2.03 -19.10
CA ASN A 254 16.75 3.05 -20.12
C ASN A 254 15.63 4.08 -20.38
#